data_AF-A0A233V1V1-F1
#
_entry.id   AF-A0A233V1V1-F1
#
_cell.length_a   1.000
_cell.length_b   1.000
_cell.length_c   1.000
_cell.angle_alpha   90.00
_cell.angle_beta   90.00
_cell.angle_gamma   90.00
#
_symmetry.space_group_name_H-M   'P 1'
#
loop_
_entity.id
_entity.type
_entity.pdbx_description
1 polymer ?
#
loop_
_entity_poly.entity_id
_entity_poly.type
_entity_poly.pdbx_seq_one_letter_code
_entity_poly.pdbx_strand_id
1 'polypeptide(L)'
;MKEVGTLTQGECSNIEEILEKKIALENLLKILSESQEIYKKVVRDYKNIVEEYEKWWRDTSDKYIWENTENSFWSIDFKSRKVYLVDE
;
A
#
# COMPACT_ATOMS: atom_id res chain seq x y z
N MET A 1 -3.43 11.16 15.26
CA MET A 1 -2.25 10.33 14.91
C MET A 1 -1.67 9.68 16.16
N LYS A 2 -1.69 8.35 16.22
CA LYS A 2 -1.22 7.54 17.35
C LYS A 2 -0.34 6.40 16.85
N GLU A 3 0.81 6.17 17.47
CA GLU A 3 1.65 5.00 17.14
C GLU A 3 0.95 3.71 17.57
N VAL A 4 0.80 2.77 16.64
CA VAL A 4 0.11 1.47 16.87
C VAL A 4 1.00 0.26 16.60
N GLY A 5 2.20 0.47 16.03
CA GLY A 5 3.10 -0.64 15.74
C GLY A 5 4.46 -0.20 15.21
N THR A 6 5.35 -1.18 15.06
CA THR A 6 6.66 -1.02 14.42
C THR A 6 6.92 -2.25 13.56
N LEU A 7 7.34 -2.02 12.31
CA LEU A 7 7.65 -3.07 11.35
C LEU A 7 9.10 -3.54 11.47
N THR A 8 9.35 -4.80 11.13
CA THR A 8 10.71 -5.24 10.81
C THR A 8 11.21 -4.56 9.53
N GLN A 9 12.54 -4.58 9.32
CA GLN A 9 13.11 -4.04 8.09
C GLN A 9 12.55 -4.74 6.84
N GLY A 10 12.37 -6.07 6.91
CA GLY A 10 11.86 -6.85 5.78
C GLY A 10 10.41 -6.51 5.44
N GLU A 11 9.54 -6.37 6.44
CA GLU A 11 8.15 -5.95 6.25
C GLU A 11 8.05 -4.54 5.68
N CYS A 12 8.85 -3.61 6.21
CA CYS A 12 8.89 -2.24 5.74
C CYS A 12 9.37 -2.16 4.28
N SER A 13 10.43 -2.88 3.91
CA SER A 13 10.91 -2.92 2.52
C SER A 13 9.91 -3.61 1.58
N ASN A 14 9.18 -4.61 2.06
CA ASN A 14 8.17 -5.29 1.25
C ASN A 14 6.99 -4.38 0.89
N ILE A 15 6.41 -3.66 1.86
CA ILE A 15 5.30 -2.73 1.55
C ILE A 15 5.76 -1.50 0.76
N GLU A 16 7.02 -1.07 0.95
CA GLU A 16 7.63 -0.01 0.15
C GLU A 16 7.70 -0.41 -1.33
N GLU A 17 8.17 -1.63 -1.62
CA GLU A 17 8.23 -2.14 -2.99
C GLU A 17 6.84 -2.28 -3.64
N ILE A 18 5.83 -2.74 -2.90
CA ILE A 18 4.45 -2.83 -3.39
C ILE A 18 3.90 -1.43 -3.70
N LEU A 19 4.13 -0.47 -2.81
CA LEU A 19 3.69 0.92 -2.96
C LEU A 19 4.36 1.58 -4.18
N GLU A 20 5.67 1.41 -4.36
CA GLU A 20 6.41 1.94 -5.51
C GLU A 20 5.86 1.38 -6.83
N LYS A 21 5.63 0.06 -6.92
CA LYS A 21 5.03 -0.57 -8.10
C LYS A 21 3.62 -0.05 -8.37
N LYS A 22 2.80 0.10 -7.34
CA LYS A 22 1.45 0.69 -7.44
C LYS A 22 1.51 2.09 -8.02
N ILE A 23 2.36 2.96 -7.48
CA ILE A 23 2.54 4.35 -7.95
C ILE A 23 3.04 4.37 -9.40
N ALA A 24 4.00 3.51 -9.75
CA ALA A 24 4.54 3.43 -11.10
C ALA A 24 3.46 3.03 -12.12
N LEU A 25 2.68 2.00 -11.83
CA LEU A 25 1.58 1.55 -12.67
C LEU A 25 0.47 2.60 -12.78
N GLU A 26 0.12 3.27 -11.68
CA GLU A 26 -0.85 4.37 -11.67
C GLU A 26 -0.40 5.53 -12.57
N ASN A 27 0.88 5.91 -12.49
CA ASN A 27 1.46 6.95 -13.34
C ASN A 27 1.52 6.53 -14.81
N LEU A 28 1.78 5.25 -15.11
CA LEU A 28 1.68 4.73 -16.48
C LEU A 28 0.25 4.83 -17.03
N LEU A 29 -0.76 4.48 -16.23
CA LEU A 29 -2.17 4.60 -16.66
C LEU A 29 -2.56 6.05 -16.99
N LYS A 30 -1.99 7.05 -16.30
CA LYS A 30 -2.26 8.47 -16.55
C LYS A 30 -1.70 8.99 -17.88
N ILE A 31 -0.68 8.33 -18.45
CA ILE A 31 -0.02 8.76 -19.70
C ILE A 31 -0.36 7.88 -20.90
N LEU A 32 -0.86 6.67 -20.68
CA LEU A 32 -1.26 5.75 -21.75
C LEU A 32 -2.65 6.08 -22.26
N SER A 33 -2.83 5.97 -23.57
CA SER A 33 -4.17 5.97 -24.18
C SER A 33 -4.79 4.58 -24.05
N GLU A 34 -6.10 4.53 -23.76
CA GLU A 34 -6.86 3.28 -23.68
C GLU A 34 -6.82 2.44 -24.96
N SER A 35 -6.56 3.08 -26.10
CA SER A 35 -6.43 2.43 -27.40
C SER A 35 -5.14 1.62 -27.56
N GLN A 36 -4.13 1.84 -26.70
CA GLN A 36 -2.87 1.13 -26.78
C GLN A 36 -3.01 -0.27 -26.16
N GLU A 37 -2.49 -1.29 -26.83
CA GLU A 37 -2.56 -2.68 -26.35
C GLU A 37 -1.98 -2.84 -24.92
N ILE A 38 -0.91 -2.10 -24.63
CA ILE A 38 -0.26 -2.10 -23.32
C ILE A 38 -1.16 -1.61 -22.18
N TYR A 39 -2.16 -0.76 -22.48
CA TYR A 39 -3.08 -0.22 -21.47
C TYR A 39 -3.81 -1.33 -20.72
N LYS A 40 -4.36 -2.32 -21.44
CA LYS A 40 -5.08 -3.45 -20.82
C LYS A 40 -4.18 -4.28 -19.90
N LYS A 41 -2.90 -4.44 -20.28
CA LYS A 41 -1.91 -5.13 -19.43
C LYS A 41 -1.62 -4.33 -18.17
N VAL A 42 -1.38 -3.02 -18.29
CA VAL A 42 -1.11 -2.15 -17.14
C VAL A 42 -2.31 -2.08 -16.20
N VAL A 43 -3.55 -2.03 -16.73
CA VAL A 43 -4.78 -2.07 -15.91
C VAL A 43 -4.85 -3.37 -15.11
N ARG A 44 -4.57 -4.52 -15.74
CA ARG A 44 -4.57 -5.81 -15.04
C ARG A 44 -3.48 -5.87 -13.97
N ASP A 45 -2.26 -5.47 -14.31
CA ASP A 45 -1.13 -5.49 -13.38
C ASP A 45 -1.37 -4.52 -12.21
N TYR A 46 -2.02 -3.37 -12.46
CA TYR A 46 -2.44 -2.42 -11.42
C TYR A 46 -3.53 -2.99 -10.49
N LYS A 47 -4.51 -3.72 -11.02
CA LYS A 47 -5.51 -4.40 -10.17
C LYS A 47 -4.85 -5.41 -9.23
N ASN A 48 -3.93 -6.22 -9.77
CA ASN A 48 -3.21 -7.21 -8.98
C ASN A 48 -2.37 -6.56 -7.86
N ILE A 49 -1.65 -5.47 -8.15
CA ILE A 49 -0.83 -4.80 -7.13
C ILE A 49 -1.67 -4.09 -6.07
N VAL A 50 -2.85 -3.58 -6.43
CA VAL A 50 -3.80 -3.01 -5.45
C VAL A 50 -4.31 -4.10 -4.51
N GLU A 51 -4.71 -5.26 -5.04
CA GLU A 51 -5.12 -6.40 -4.21
C GLU A 51 -4.01 -6.89 -3.27
N GLU A 52 -2.76 -6.92 -3.76
CA GLU A 52 -1.58 -7.25 -2.95
C GLU A 52 -1.33 -6.22 -1.84
N TYR A 53 -1.45 -4.92 -2.15
CA TYR A 53 -1.30 -3.81 -1.20
C TYR A 53 -2.34 -3.88 -0.07
N GLU A 54 -3.63 -4.03 -0.43
CA GLU A 54 -4.71 -4.16 0.55
C GLU A 54 -4.57 -5.42 1.40
N LYS A 55 -4.15 -6.53 0.78
CA LYS A 55 -3.87 -7.79 1.49
C LYS A 55 -2.74 -7.62 2.49
N TRP A 56 -1.66 -6.92 2.11
CA TRP A 56 -0.53 -6.70 3.00
C TRP A 56 -0.96 -5.92 4.26
N TRP A 57 -1.73 -4.84 4.09
CA TRP A 57 -2.23 -4.05 5.22
C TRP A 57 -3.10 -4.88 6.15
N ARG A 58 -4.09 -5.60 5.60
CA ARG A 58 -4.97 -6.46 6.39
C ARG A 58 -4.17 -7.50 7.17
N ASP A 59 -3.37 -8.31 6.46
CA ASP A 59 -2.64 -9.43 7.08
C ASP A 59 -1.62 -8.95 8.14
N THR A 60 -0.97 -7.80 7.91
CA THR A 60 0.00 -7.23 8.87
C THR A 60 -0.70 -6.61 10.07
N SER A 61 -1.82 -5.91 9.85
CA SER A 61 -2.64 -5.35 10.94
C SER A 61 -3.21 -6.45 11.83
N ASP A 62 -3.65 -7.58 11.25
CA ASP A 62 -4.16 -8.74 11.98
C ASP A 62 -3.03 -9.43 12.78
N LYS A 63 -1.85 -9.57 12.17
CA LYS A 63 -0.67 -10.18 12.81
C LYS A 63 -0.25 -9.43 14.07
N TYR A 64 -0.25 -8.10 14.03
CA TYR A 64 0.17 -7.25 15.14
C TYR A 64 -0.97 -6.71 15.99
N ILE A 65 -2.21 -7.03 15.62
CA ILE A 65 -3.44 -6.60 16.30
C ILE A 65 -3.44 -5.08 16.44
N TRP A 66 -3.22 -4.37 15.32
CA TRP A 66 -3.23 -2.92 15.32
C TRP A 66 -4.61 -2.39 15.65
N GLU A 67 -4.65 -1.34 16.47
CA GLU A 67 -5.87 -0.61 16.74
C GLU A 67 -6.45 -0.04 15.45
N ASN A 68 -7.78 -0.09 15.35
CA ASN A 68 -8.58 0.49 14.27
C ASN A 68 -9.76 1.23 14.91
N THR A 69 -10.05 2.43 14.42
CA THR A 69 -11.24 3.20 14.78
C THR A 69 -12.05 3.57 13.54
N GLU A 70 -13.34 3.84 13.72
CA GLU A 70 -14.20 4.32 12.63
C GLU A 70 -13.59 5.59 11.99
N ASN A 71 -13.58 5.66 10.66
CA ASN A 71 -12.97 6.75 9.87
C ASN A 71 -11.48 7.02 10.17
N SER A 72 -10.69 5.96 10.31
CA SER A 72 -9.23 6.08 10.43
C SER A 72 -8.51 5.23 9.38
N PHE A 73 -7.25 5.56 9.13
CA PHE A 73 -6.37 4.78 8.27
C PHE A 73 -4.99 4.59 8.91
N TRP A 74 -4.30 3.54 8.50
CA TRP A 74 -2.91 3.33 8.90
C TRP A 74 -1.95 4.02 7.96
N SER A 75 -0.89 4.60 8.52
CA SER A 75 0.22 5.19 7.79
C SER A 75 1.53 4.64 8.33
N ILE A 76 2.53 4.49 7.46
CA ILE A 76 3.88 4.08 7.84
C ILE A 76 4.84 5.26 7.63
N ASP A 77 5.68 5.51 8.63
CA ASP A 77 6.91 6.27 8.42
C ASP A 77 8.03 5.29 8.04
N PHE A 78 8.39 5.24 6.77
CA PHE A 78 9.41 4.32 6.25
C PHE A 78 10.81 4.54 6.86
N LYS A 79 11.11 5.75 7.37
CA LYS A 79 12.40 6.02 8.01
C LYS A 79 12.49 5.39 9.39
N SER A 80 11.43 5.51 10.19
CA SER A 80 11.38 4.97 11.55
C SER A 80 10.78 3.56 11.63
N ARG A 81 10.14 3.09 10.55
CA ARG A 81 9.34 1.86 10.45
C ARG A 81 8.15 1.82 11.39
N LYS A 82 7.75 2.98 11.93
CA LYS A 82 6.62 3.12 12.83
C LYS A 82 5.33 3.20 12.04
N VAL A 83 4.31 2.54 12.58
CA VAL A 83 2.96 2.53 12.04
C VAL A 83 2.10 3.39 12.94
N TYR A 84 1.30 4.24 12.31
CA TYR A 84 0.42 5.17 12.99
C TYR A 84 -1.02 4.99 12.52
N LEU A 85 -1.95 5.07 13.46
CA LEU A 85 -3.37 5.28 13.18
C LEU A 85 -3.61 6.78 13.02
N VAL A 86 -4.19 7.18 11.91
CA VAL A 86 -4.49 8.57 11.54
C VAL A 86 -6.00 8.70 11.39
N ASP A 87 -6.59 9.62 12.13
CA ASP A 87 -8.02 9.96 12.00
C ASP A 87 -8.22 10.84 10.76
N GLU A 88 -9.34 10.65 10.06
CA GLU A 88 -9.75 11.46 8.89
C GLU A 88 -10.12 12.91 9.25
#